data_AF-A0A2E4B469-F1
#
_entry.id   AF-A0A2E4B469-F1
#
_cell.length_a   1.000
_cell.length_b   1.000
_cell.length_c   1.000
_cell.angle_alpha   90.00
_cell.angle_beta   90.00
_cell.angle_gamma   90.00
#
_symmetry.space_group_name_H-M   'P 1'
#
loop_
_entity.id
_entity.type
_entity.pdbx_description
1 polymer ?
#
loop_
_entity_poly.entity_id
_entity_poly.type
_entity_poly.pdbx_seq_one_letter_code
_entity_poly.pdbx_strand_id
1 'polypeptide(L)'
;MQQEDKKMGFIDDFKVDQELQVKTLCVAFFLVIFPLYFFSVAAGTDSPTGMGGVGSYEVSGEITYIDFDEGGEYIADGTSLIIDLNTDSLSDMEQEMNIVGVLVSMTYDEDEQARPGPLCLSQTAPDTITGTASHLNFSNSADGQNGGGNTGHDASTEWYNASMIGTSENPEVVEGLSESSIVDQLDAKGAGLGDYSIEISVSAAGDSCTNPLGGQNEDNGEDVSYTIQLIVLDYSITPYIDVDDIDL
;
A
#
# COMPACT_ATOMS: atom_id res chain seq x y z
N MET A 1 -19.81 84.07 -11.79
CA MET A 1 -18.48 83.67 -12.32
C MET A 1 -18.32 82.20 -11.98
N GLN A 2 -18.51 81.33 -12.97
CA GLN A 2 -18.33 79.89 -12.82
C GLN A 2 -16.82 79.63 -12.79
N GLN A 3 -16.30 79.06 -11.69
CA GLN A 3 -14.98 78.46 -11.69
C GLN A 3 -15.14 77.09 -12.36
N GLU A 4 -14.57 76.94 -13.54
CA GLU A 4 -14.37 75.62 -14.15
C GLU A 4 -13.41 74.83 -13.26
N ASP A 5 -13.92 73.78 -12.62
CA ASP A 5 -13.08 72.72 -12.06
C ASP A 5 -12.34 72.06 -13.24
N LYS A 6 -11.12 72.54 -13.48
CA LYS A 6 -10.19 71.91 -14.42
C LYS A 6 -9.85 70.54 -13.86
N LYS A 7 -10.53 69.50 -14.37
CA LYS A 7 -10.27 68.10 -14.08
C LYS A 7 -8.79 67.81 -14.39
N MET A 8 -7.94 67.86 -13.38
CA MET A 8 -6.53 67.51 -13.51
C MET A 8 -6.46 66.03 -13.88
N GLY A 9 -5.69 65.72 -14.93
CA GLY A 9 -5.48 64.34 -15.33
C GLY A 9 -4.67 63.62 -14.26
N PHE A 10 -4.87 62.31 -14.12
CA PHE A 10 -4.10 61.46 -13.21
C PHE A 10 -2.58 61.67 -13.28
N ILE A 11 -2.05 62.00 -14.47
CA ILE A 11 -0.63 62.27 -14.73
C ILE A 11 -0.19 63.64 -14.18
N ASP A 12 -1.09 64.61 -14.12
CA ASP A 12 -0.81 65.95 -13.57
C ASP A 12 -0.83 65.90 -12.04
N ASP A 13 -1.78 65.19 -11.44
CA ASP A 13 -1.83 64.95 -9.98
C ASP A 13 -0.60 64.17 -9.51
N PHE A 14 -0.15 63.17 -10.28
CA PHE A 14 1.06 62.40 -9.98
C PHE A 14 2.32 63.27 -9.94
N LYS A 15 2.40 64.38 -10.68
CA LYS A 15 3.61 65.24 -10.71
C LYS A 15 3.71 66.19 -9.53
N VAL A 16 2.59 66.51 -8.90
CA VAL A 16 2.52 67.54 -7.85
C VAL A 16 2.32 66.93 -6.48
N ASP A 17 1.60 65.80 -6.39
CA ASP A 17 1.25 65.16 -5.12
C ASP A 17 2.28 64.10 -4.71
N GLN A 18 3.07 64.44 -3.69
CA GLN A 18 4.08 63.54 -3.11
C GLN A 18 3.46 62.30 -2.46
N GLU A 19 2.24 62.40 -1.91
CA GLU A 19 1.54 61.28 -1.29
C GLU A 19 1.05 60.28 -2.36
N LEU A 20 0.57 60.79 -3.50
CA LEU A 20 0.19 59.97 -4.66
C LEU A 20 1.42 59.29 -5.30
N GLN A 21 2.56 59.99 -5.37
CA GLN A 21 3.82 59.41 -5.84
C GLN A 21 4.29 58.25 -4.95
N VAL A 22 4.29 58.45 -3.62
CA VAL A 22 4.71 57.42 -2.67
C VAL A 22 3.79 56.20 -2.73
N LYS A 23 2.46 56.39 -2.76
CA LYS A 23 1.50 55.29 -2.88
C LYS A 23 1.67 54.50 -4.18
N THR A 24 1.84 55.20 -5.31
CA THR A 24 2.04 54.58 -6.63
C THR A 24 3.36 53.79 -6.68
N LEU A 25 4.43 54.33 -6.09
CA LEU A 25 5.73 53.66 -6.01
C LEU A 25 5.68 52.42 -5.11
N CYS A 26 4.98 52.48 -3.97
CA CYS A 26 4.77 51.31 -3.12
C CYS A 26 3.98 50.21 -3.84
N VAL A 27 2.88 50.55 -4.51
CA VAL A 27 2.08 49.56 -5.26
C VAL A 27 2.87 48.96 -6.41
N ALA A 28 3.61 49.78 -7.17
CA ALA A 28 4.49 49.30 -8.23
C ALA A 28 5.62 48.41 -7.69
N PHE A 29 6.21 48.76 -6.55
CA PHE A 29 7.19 47.94 -5.86
C PHE A 29 6.60 46.58 -5.47
N PHE A 30 5.43 46.55 -4.83
CA PHE A 30 4.75 45.29 -4.49
C PHE A 30 4.41 44.47 -5.74
N LEU A 31 3.88 45.07 -6.81
CA LEU A 31 3.54 44.38 -8.05
C LEU A 31 4.75 43.85 -8.83
N VAL A 32 5.95 44.34 -8.58
CA VAL A 32 7.18 43.84 -9.21
C VAL A 32 7.88 42.84 -8.29
N ILE A 33 8.00 43.16 -7.00
CA ILE A 33 8.70 42.34 -6.01
C ILE A 33 7.93 41.08 -5.69
N PHE A 34 6.60 41.11 -5.52
CA PHE A 34 5.84 39.89 -5.21
C PHE A 34 5.97 38.85 -6.33
N PRO A 35 5.73 39.18 -7.62
CA PRO A 35 5.94 38.22 -8.69
C PRO A 35 7.38 37.77 -8.81
N LEU A 36 8.37 38.65 -8.63
CA LEU A 36 9.78 38.25 -8.66
C LEU A 36 10.17 37.36 -7.47
N TYR A 37 9.60 37.58 -6.29
CA TYR A 37 9.79 36.76 -5.11
C TYR A 37 9.17 35.37 -5.31
N PHE A 38 7.91 35.31 -5.78
CA PHE A 38 7.28 34.03 -6.14
C PHE A 38 8.01 33.33 -7.28
N PHE A 39 8.52 34.07 -8.27
CA PHE A 39 9.32 33.51 -9.36
C PHE A 39 10.69 33.03 -8.87
N SER A 40 11.34 33.72 -7.92
CA SER A 40 12.62 33.31 -7.34
C SER A 40 12.48 32.13 -6.37
N VAL A 41 11.39 32.09 -5.60
CA VAL A 41 11.05 30.96 -4.75
C VAL A 41 10.68 29.74 -5.62
N ALA A 42 9.89 29.94 -6.68
CA ALA A 42 9.55 28.89 -7.64
C ALA A 42 10.74 28.46 -8.52
N ALA A 43 11.72 29.32 -8.76
CA ALA A 43 12.95 28.98 -9.50
C ALA A 43 14.06 28.41 -8.59
N GLY A 44 13.94 28.54 -7.27
CA GLY A 44 14.79 27.87 -6.28
C GLY A 44 14.31 26.47 -5.92
N THR A 45 13.09 26.12 -6.31
CA THR A 45 12.57 24.75 -6.34
C THR A 45 12.75 24.21 -7.75
N ASP A 46 13.70 23.29 -7.93
CA ASP A 46 13.73 22.43 -9.12
C ASP A 46 12.47 21.53 -9.09
N SER A 47 11.33 22.06 -9.50
CA SER A 47 10.36 21.37 -10.36
C SER A 47 9.11 22.22 -10.61
N PRO A 48 8.74 22.49 -11.88
CA PRO A 48 7.42 22.97 -12.25
C PRO A 48 6.32 21.90 -12.10
N THR A 49 6.65 20.70 -11.58
CA THR A 49 5.73 19.62 -11.23
C THR A 49 5.77 19.34 -9.72
N GLY A 50 5.52 20.37 -8.91
CA GLY A 50 4.68 20.32 -7.71
C GLY A 50 4.98 19.39 -6.52
N MET A 51 6.05 18.58 -6.51
CA MET A 51 6.42 17.79 -5.33
C MET A 51 7.30 18.63 -4.38
N GLY A 52 7.01 18.54 -3.08
CA GLY A 52 7.70 19.28 -2.02
C GLY A 52 9.17 18.85 -1.82
N GLY A 53 9.97 19.78 -1.28
CA GLY A 53 11.39 19.60 -1.00
C GLY A 53 11.67 18.65 0.17
N VAL A 54 12.91 18.61 0.66
CA VAL A 54 13.26 17.83 1.86
C VAL A 54 12.66 18.51 3.10
N GLY A 55 11.91 17.77 3.92
CA GLY A 55 11.22 18.31 5.08
C GLY A 55 10.62 17.23 5.98
N SER A 56 9.68 17.64 6.83
CA SER A 56 8.83 16.75 7.61
C SER A 56 7.46 16.66 6.95
N TYR A 57 6.94 15.44 6.83
CA TYR A 57 5.69 15.13 6.14
C TYR A 57 4.83 14.22 6.99
N GLU A 58 3.53 14.48 7.02
CA GLU A 58 2.54 13.52 7.48
C GLU A 58 2.14 12.63 6.32
N VAL A 59 2.17 11.32 6.56
CA VAL A 59 1.82 10.30 5.57
C VAL A 59 0.74 9.41 6.15
N SER A 60 -0.42 9.39 5.49
CA SER A 60 -1.52 8.50 5.79
C SER A 60 -1.82 7.60 4.60
N GLY A 61 -2.39 6.42 4.87
CA GLY A 61 -2.86 5.55 3.82
C GLY A 61 -3.99 4.63 4.25
N GLU A 62 -4.67 4.09 3.24
CA GLU A 62 -5.76 3.13 3.36
C GLU A 62 -5.45 1.93 2.45
N ILE A 63 -5.57 0.73 3.03
CA ILE A 63 -5.42 -0.52 2.30
C ILE A 63 -6.80 -1.02 1.87
N THR A 64 -6.92 -1.30 0.58
CA THR A 64 -8.09 -1.95 -0.01
C THR A 64 -7.66 -3.22 -0.75
N TYR A 65 -8.62 -4.10 -1.03
CA TYR A 65 -8.37 -5.40 -1.64
C TYR A 65 -9.18 -5.57 -2.91
N ILE A 66 -8.55 -6.14 -3.93
CA ILE A 66 -9.20 -6.58 -5.16
C ILE A 66 -9.20 -8.11 -5.16
N ASP A 67 -10.38 -8.72 -5.30
CA ASP A 67 -10.50 -10.18 -5.46
C ASP A 67 -9.91 -10.59 -6.80
N PHE A 68 -8.89 -11.45 -6.77
CA PHE A 68 -8.15 -11.82 -7.98
C PHE A 68 -8.46 -13.25 -8.44
N ASP A 69 -8.48 -14.19 -7.50
CA ASP A 69 -8.92 -15.57 -7.74
C ASP A 69 -9.40 -16.23 -6.44
N GLU A 70 -10.24 -17.25 -6.56
CA GLU A 70 -10.67 -18.06 -5.42
C GLU A 70 -10.88 -19.52 -5.86
N GLY A 71 -10.66 -20.45 -4.94
CA GLY A 71 -10.82 -21.86 -5.25
C GLY A 71 -10.65 -22.76 -4.04
N GLY A 72 -10.59 -24.05 -4.33
CA GLY A 72 -10.23 -25.06 -3.34
C GLY A 72 -9.96 -26.39 -3.99
N GLU A 73 -8.90 -27.06 -3.53
CA GLU A 73 -8.45 -28.33 -4.08
C GLU A 73 -7.80 -29.19 -2.98
N TYR A 74 -7.92 -30.51 -3.15
CA TYR A 74 -7.17 -31.47 -2.35
C TYR A 74 -5.71 -31.50 -2.79
N ILE A 75 -4.80 -31.16 -1.89
CA ILE A 75 -3.35 -31.13 -2.16
C ILE A 75 -2.71 -32.31 -1.45
N ALA A 76 -2.12 -33.21 -2.23
CA ALA A 76 -1.48 -34.40 -1.70
C ALA A 76 -0.15 -34.08 -0.98
N ASP A 77 0.24 -34.92 -0.02
CA ASP A 77 1.48 -34.80 0.74
C ASP A 77 2.72 -34.69 -0.18
N GLY A 78 3.54 -33.69 0.10
CA GLY A 78 4.77 -33.42 -0.65
C GLY A 78 4.52 -32.93 -2.08
N THR A 79 3.30 -32.54 -2.42
CA THR A 79 2.95 -31.91 -3.69
C THR A 79 2.51 -30.46 -3.48
N SER A 80 2.56 -29.68 -4.56
CA SER A 80 2.14 -28.28 -4.55
C SER A 80 1.09 -28.02 -5.63
N LEU A 81 0.08 -27.24 -5.28
CA LEU A 81 -0.80 -26.55 -6.21
C LEU A 81 -0.10 -25.26 -6.67
N ILE A 82 -0.06 -25.04 -7.99
CA ILE A 82 0.49 -23.83 -8.59
C ILE A 82 -0.63 -23.10 -9.33
N ILE A 83 -0.80 -21.82 -9.03
CA ILE A 83 -1.82 -20.95 -9.61
C ILE A 83 -1.09 -19.77 -10.25
N ASP A 84 -1.12 -19.74 -11.58
CA ASP A 84 -0.55 -18.65 -12.36
C ASP A 84 -1.66 -17.66 -12.75
N LEU A 85 -1.49 -16.41 -12.37
CA LEU A 85 -2.44 -15.33 -12.61
C LEU A 85 -1.76 -14.18 -13.37
N ASN A 86 -2.57 -13.35 -14.04
CA ASN A 86 -2.07 -12.17 -14.73
C ASN A 86 -3.07 -11.03 -14.63
N THR A 87 -2.59 -9.80 -14.41
CA THR A 87 -3.44 -8.62 -14.18
C THR A 87 -4.22 -8.14 -15.41
N ASP A 88 -3.98 -8.69 -16.60
CA ASP A 88 -4.78 -8.45 -17.80
C ASP A 88 -6.25 -8.89 -17.62
N SER A 89 -6.54 -9.72 -16.61
CA SER A 89 -7.91 -10.09 -16.23
C SER A 89 -8.65 -9.00 -15.45
N LEU A 90 -7.94 -8.01 -14.90
CA LEU A 90 -8.51 -6.90 -14.13
C LEU A 90 -9.13 -5.85 -15.04
N SER A 91 -10.04 -5.04 -14.50
CA SER A 91 -10.59 -3.90 -15.22
C SER A 91 -9.55 -2.78 -15.40
N ASP A 92 -9.75 -1.93 -16.42
CA ASP A 92 -8.88 -0.77 -16.67
C ASP A 92 -8.71 0.12 -15.43
N MET A 93 -9.77 0.29 -14.63
CA MET A 93 -9.76 1.09 -13.41
C MET A 93 -8.89 0.47 -12.30
N GLU A 94 -8.90 -0.86 -12.18
CA GLU A 94 -8.10 -1.59 -11.18
C GLU A 94 -6.61 -1.59 -11.57
N GLN A 95 -6.31 -1.65 -12.86
CA GLN A 95 -4.93 -1.57 -13.37
C GLN A 95 -4.30 -0.18 -13.17
N GLU A 96 -5.12 0.87 -13.01
CA GLU A 96 -4.66 2.22 -12.69
C GLU A 96 -4.38 2.43 -11.18
N MET A 97 -4.78 1.48 -10.32
CA MET A 97 -4.56 1.57 -8.88
C MET A 97 -3.12 1.22 -8.48
N ASN A 98 -2.70 1.72 -7.33
CA ASN A 98 -1.39 1.39 -6.77
C ASN A 98 -1.42 0.02 -6.08
N ILE A 99 -1.26 -1.05 -6.86
CA ILE A 99 -1.14 -2.42 -6.35
C ILE A 99 0.25 -2.60 -5.74
N VAL A 100 0.29 -2.82 -4.43
CA VAL A 100 1.52 -2.85 -3.61
C VAL A 100 1.80 -4.20 -2.96
N GLY A 101 0.91 -5.18 -3.16
CA GLY A 101 1.08 -6.50 -2.61
C GLY A 101 0.07 -7.52 -3.15
N VAL A 102 0.23 -8.75 -2.70
CA VAL A 102 -0.72 -9.85 -2.87
C VAL A 102 -0.89 -10.55 -1.54
N LEU A 103 -2.14 -10.93 -1.24
CA LEU A 103 -2.57 -11.66 -0.07
C LEU A 103 -3.18 -12.98 -0.52
N VAL A 104 -2.74 -14.08 0.09
CA VAL A 104 -3.29 -15.41 -0.10
C VAL A 104 -3.85 -15.88 1.23
N SER A 105 -5.17 -15.89 1.35
CA SER A 105 -5.86 -16.41 2.51
C SER A 105 -6.22 -17.86 2.26
N MET A 106 -5.78 -18.76 3.13
CA MET A 106 -6.03 -20.20 3.04
C MET A 106 -6.82 -20.67 4.25
N THR A 107 -7.76 -21.58 4.01
CA THR A 107 -8.52 -22.27 5.04
C THR A 107 -8.54 -23.76 4.74
N TYR A 108 -8.39 -24.56 5.78
CA TYR A 108 -8.27 -26.01 5.72
C TYR A 108 -8.73 -26.59 7.06
N ASP A 109 -9.29 -27.79 7.05
CA ASP A 109 -9.85 -28.44 8.24
C ASP A 109 -9.17 -29.78 8.42
N GLU A 110 -8.91 -30.19 9.67
CA GLU A 110 -8.44 -31.55 9.98
C GLU A 110 -9.40 -32.61 9.42
N ASP A 111 -8.99 -33.28 8.34
CA ASP A 111 -9.77 -34.37 7.73
C ASP A 111 -9.52 -35.73 8.41
N GLU A 112 -8.50 -35.80 9.27
CA GLU A 112 -8.15 -36.96 10.07
C GLU A 112 -9.12 -37.22 11.23
N GLN A 113 -9.38 -38.49 11.52
CA GLN A 113 -10.25 -38.89 12.63
C GLN A 113 -9.50 -39.80 13.59
N ALA A 114 -9.32 -39.34 14.84
CA ALA A 114 -8.71 -40.13 15.89
C ALA A 114 -9.45 -41.47 16.07
N ARG A 115 -8.74 -42.59 15.96
CA ARG A 115 -9.30 -43.92 16.16
C ARG A 115 -8.87 -44.49 17.51
N PRO A 116 -9.77 -44.53 18.52
CA PRO A 116 -9.51 -45.24 19.77
C PRO A 116 -9.76 -46.74 19.57
N GLY A 117 -8.71 -47.54 19.42
CA GLY A 117 -8.84 -49.00 19.26
C GLY A 117 -7.75 -49.80 19.99
N PRO A 118 -8.06 -50.99 20.53
CA PRO A 118 -7.06 -51.88 21.14
C PRO A 118 -6.07 -52.46 20.12
N LEU A 119 -6.39 -52.38 18.82
CA LEU A 119 -5.57 -52.88 17.72
C LEU A 119 -4.74 -51.78 17.05
N CYS A 120 -5.09 -50.51 17.27
CA CYS A 120 -4.31 -49.34 16.88
C CYS A 120 -4.82 -48.07 17.56
N LEU A 121 -3.90 -47.24 18.06
CA LEU A 121 -4.16 -45.84 18.37
C LEU A 121 -3.66 -45.02 17.18
N SER A 122 -4.57 -44.28 16.55
CA SER A 122 -4.27 -43.32 15.50
C SER A 122 -4.54 -41.92 16.05
N GLN A 123 -3.58 -41.02 15.91
CA GLN A 123 -3.71 -39.61 16.30
C GLN A 123 -4.02 -38.75 15.08
N THR A 124 -4.49 -37.51 15.33
CA THR A 124 -4.68 -36.47 14.32
C THR A 124 -3.49 -35.51 14.45
N ALA A 125 -2.41 -35.80 13.74
CA ALA A 125 -1.19 -35.02 13.89
C ALA A 125 -1.32 -33.76 13.01
N PRO A 126 -0.97 -32.57 13.50
CA PRO A 126 -1.12 -31.36 12.69
C PRO A 126 -0.28 -31.42 11.42
N ASP A 127 -0.93 -31.27 10.27
CA ASP A 127 -0.33 -31.00 8.98
C ASP A 127 0.19 -29.58 8.89
N THR A 128 1.15 -29.37 8.02
CA THR A 128 1.68 -28.03 7.73
C THR A 128 1.32 -27.64 6.30
N ILE A 129 0.59 -26.54 6.18
CA ILE A 129 0.19 -25.94 4.91
C ILE A 129 1.06 -24.71 4.72
N THR A 130 1.75 -24.62 3.60
CA THR A 130 2.60 -23.49 3.23
C THR A 130 2.01 -22.79 2.02
N GLY A 131 1.70 -21.50 2.15
CA GLY A 131 1.36 -20.63 1.02
C GLY A 131 2.54 -19.73 0.67
N THR A 132 2.85 -19.65 -0.62
CA THR A 132 3.87 -18.76 -1.18
C THR A 132 3.23 -17.89 -2.23
N ALA A 133 3.41 -16.57 -2.12
CA ALA A 133 2.98 -15.64 -3.15
C ALA A 133 4.21 -15.02 -3.81
N SER A 134 4.24 -15.01 -5.14
CA SER A 134 5.37 -14.46 -5.90
C SER A 134 4.91 -13.54 -7.01
N HIS A 135 5.62 -12.43 -7.16
CA HIS A 135 5.42 -11.46 -8.22
C HIS A 135 6.76 -10.82 -8.58
N LEU A 136 7.19 -10.94 -9.84
CA LEU A 136 8.51 -10.50 -10.31
C LEU A 136 9.66 -11.05 -9.44
N ASN A 137 10.31 -10.17 -8.67
CA ASN A 137 11.40 -10.48 -7.75
C ASN A 137 10.97 -10.47 -6.27
N PHE A 138 9.69 -10.28 -5.99
CA PHE A 138 9.12 -10.33 -4.66
C PHE A 138 8.51 -11.72 -4.44
N SER A 139 8.88 -12.33 -3.32
CA SER A 139 8.37 -13.64 -2.94
C SER A 139 8.43 -13.75 -1.43
N ASN A 140 7.32 -14.19 -0.83
CA ASN A 140 7.23 -14.48 0.58
C ASN A 140 6.32 -15.69 0.80
N SER A 141 6.56 -16.39 1.90
CA SER A 141 5.80 -17.57 2.29
C SER A 141 5.38 -17.50 3.75
N ALA A 142 4.25 -18.11 4.07
CA ALA A 142 3.80 -18.32 5.43
C ALA A 142 3.32 -19.77 5.60
N ASP A 143 3.47 -20.27 6.83
CA ASP A 143 3.06 -21.61 7.20
C ASP A 143 1.92 -21.54 8.22
N GLY A 144 0.98 -22.47 8.12
CA GLY A 144 -0.06 -22.71 9.12
C GLY A 144 -0.27 -24.20 9.37
N GLN A 145 -0.94 -24.51 10.48
CA GLN A 145 -1.21 -25.88 10.90
C GLN A 145 -2.68 -26.06 11.29
N ASN A 146 -3.26 -27.21 10.96
CA ASN A 146 -4.66 -27.58 11.20
C ASN A 146 -4.92 -28.08 12.65
N GLY A 147 -3.90 -28.57 13.37
CA GLY A 147 -4.11 -29.32 14.64
C GLY A 147 -4.20 -28.51 15.94
N GLY A 148 -4.53 -27.22 15.85
CA GLY A 148 -4.68 -26.31 16.99
C GLY A 148 -6.06 -25.64 17.09
N GLY A 149 -7.00 -25.99 16.20
CA GLY A 149 -8.27 -25.28 16.02
C GLY A 149 -8.15 -23.99 15.20
N ASN A 150 -6.98 -23.72 14.62
CA ASN A 150 -6.74 -22.63 13.69
C ASN A 150 -6.77 -23.19 12.27
N THR A 151 -7.93 -23.13 11.62
CA THR A 151 -8.25 -23.79 10.35
C THR A 151 -7.92 -22.91 9.13
N GLY A 152 -6.85 -22.13 9.23
CA GLY A 152 -6.44 -21.21 8.17
C GLY A 152 -5.32 -20.26 8.55
N HIS A 153 -4.70 -19.66 7.53
CA HIS A 153 -3.67 -18.64 7.66
C HIS A 153 -3.57 -17.77 6.40
N ASP A 154 -2.86 -16.66 6.52
CA ASP A 154 -2.59 -15.73 5.44
C ASP A 154 -1.10 -15.74 5.07
N ALA A 155 -0.80 -15.69 3.77
CA ALA A 155 0.52 -15.41 3.22
C ALA A 155 0.45 -14.13 2.38
N SER A 156 1.20 -13.08 2.75
CA SER A 156 1.28 -11.85 1.96
C SER A 156 2.69 -11.59 1.44
N THR A 157 2.77 -10.99 0.25
CA THR A 157 4.00 -10.45 -0.32
C THR A 157 3.74 -9.00 -0.69
N GLU A 158 4.52 -8.09 -0.13
CA GLU A 158 4.34 -6.65 -0.25
C GLU A 158 5.64 -6.00 -0.76
N TRP A 159 5.53 -4.95 -1.57
CA TRP A 159 6.65 -4.22 -2.18
C TRP A 159 6.60 -2.71 -1.94
N TYR A 160 5.95 -2.30 -0.86
CA TYR A 160 5.93 -0.93 -0.37
C TYR A 160 6.49 -0.84 1.05
N ASN A 161 6.89 0.36 1.45
CA ASN A 161 7.41 0.59 2.80
C ASN A 161 6.26 0.91 3.77
N ALA A 162 5.68 -0.13 4.35
CA ALA A 162 4.57 0.00 5.30
C ALA A 162 4.91 0.87 6.53
N SER A 163 6.19 1.00 6.92
CA SER A 163 6.55 1.82 8.09
C SER A 163 6.50 3.33 7.83
N MET A 164 6.31 3.74 6.57
CA MET A 164 6.18 5.15 6.19
C MET A 164 4.74 5.64 6.24
N ILE A 165 3.79 4.81 6.68
CA ILE A 165 2.35 5.07 6.57
C ILE A 165 1.69 4.95 7.94
N GLY A 166 0.94 5.98 8.32
CA GLY A 166 -0.01 5.94 9.43
C GLY A 166 -1.45 5.79 8.95
N THR A 167 -2.39 5.79 9.89
CA THR A 167 -3.82 5.81 9.54
C THR A 167 -4.28 7.24 9.28
N SER A 168 -5.45 7.42 8.65
CA SER A 168 -6.04 8.76 8.47
C SER A 168 -6.27 9.52 9.79
N GLU A 169 -6.42 8.81 10.91
CA GLU A 169 -6.61 9.40 12.25
C GLU A 169 -5.27 9.62 12.99
N ASN A 170 -4.22 8.90 12.61
CA ASN A 170 -2.89 8.98 13.20
C ASN A 170 -1.84 8.78 12.11
N PRO A 171 -1.56 9.82 11.30
CA PRO A 171 -0.58 9.75 10.22
C PRO A 171 0.83 9.58 10.77
N GLU A 172 1.70 8.98 9.98
CA GLU A 172 3.11 8.83 10.33
C GLU A 172 3.87 10.11 9.94
N VAL A 173 4.73 10.60 10.84
CA VAL A 173 5.57 11.77 10.56
C VAL A 173 6.92 11.28 10.03
N VAL A 174 7.15 11.48 8.74
CA VAL A 174 8.40 11.13 8.06
C VAL A 174 9.27 12.37 7.93
N GLU A 175 10.48 12.32 8.48
CA GLU A 175 11.41 13.46 8.50
C GLU A 175 12.62 13.26 7.60
N GLY A 176 13.14 14.37 7.06
CA GLY A 176 14.42 14.39 6.36
C GLY A 176 14.40 13.75 4.97
N LEU A 177 13.21 13.44 4.43
CA LEU A 177 13.00 12.96 3.08
C LEU A 177 12.28 14.03 2.24
N SER A 178 12.45 13.96 0.92
CA SER A 178 11.59 14.71 -0.01
C SER A 178 10.28 13.98 -0.24
N GLU A 179 9.24 14.70 -0.62
CA GLU A 179 7.95 14.09 -1.01
C GLU A 179 8.14 13.02 -2.09
N SER A 180 8.97 13.29 -3.10
CA SER A 180 9.30 12.29 -4.13
C SER A 180 9.99 11.05 -3.59
N SER A 181 10.84 11.20 -2.56
CA SER A 181 11.50 10.05 -1.93
C SER A 181 10.51 9.21 -1.13
N ILE A 182 9.48 9.84 -0.54
CA ILE A 182 8.39 9.13 0.13
C ILE A 182 7.52 8.41 -0.89
N VAL A 183 7.12 9.08 -1.98
CA VAL A 183 6.39 8.46 -3.11
C VAL A 183 7.15 7.23 -3.64
N ASP A 184 8.47 7.33 -3.83
CA ASP A 184 9.30 6.22 -4.30
C ASP A 184 9.32 4.99 -3.35
N GLN A 185 8.95 5.17 -2.09
CA GLN A 185 8.83 4.09 -1.10
C GLN A 185 7.44 3.47 -1.03
N LEU A 186 6.41 4.15 -1.54
CA LEU A 186 4.99 3.78 -1.39
C LEU A 186 4.33 3.38 -2.70
N ASP A 187 4.72 4.04 -3.78
CA ASP A 187 4.13 3.86 -5.10
C ASP A 187 4.86 2.76 -5.86
N ALA A 188 4.11 1.74 -6.27
CA ALA A 188 4.65 0.65 -7.07
C ALA A 188 5.02 1.11 -8.50
N LYS A 189 4.52 2.27 -8.96
CA LYS A 189 4.75 2.83 -10.30
C LYS A 189 4.39 1.86 -11.42
N GLY A 190 3.30 1.13 -11.21
CA GLY A 190 2.84 0.06 -12.11
C GLY A 190 3.66 -1.23 -12.04
N ALA A 191 4.61 -1.35 -11.10
CA ALA A 191 5.34 -2.60 -10.88
C ALA A 191 4.41 -3.73 -10.45
N GLY A 192 3.29 -3.44 -9.77
CA GLY A 192 2.26 -4.42 -9.39
C GLY A 192 1.36 -4.92 -10.52
N LEU A 193 1.79 -4.80 -11.78
CA LEU A 193 1.09 -5.35 -12.93
C LEU A 193 1.91 -6.47 -13.57
N GLY A 194 1.22 -7.44 -14.18
CA GLY A 194 1.81 -8.55 -14.90
C GLY A 194 1.51 -9.90 -14.24
N ASP A 195 2.49 -10.79 -14.28
CA ASP A 195 2.34 -12.18 -13.86
C ASP A 195 2.49 -12.35 -12.34
N TYR A 196 1.66 -13.22 -11.77
CA TYR A 196 1.68 -13.66 -10.38
C TYR A 196 1.72 -15.18 -10.36
N SER A 197 2.48 -15.73 -9.42
CA SER A 197 2.53 -17.18 -9.21
C SER A 197 2.35 -17.48 -7.73
N ILE A 198 1.27 -18.19 -7.41
CA ILE A 198 0.94 -18.61 -6.06
C ILE A 198 1.20 -20.12 -5.98
N GLU A 199 1.90 -20.53 -4.94
CA GLU A 199 2.17 -21.94 -4.65
C GLU A 199 1.60 -22.28 -3.28
N ILE A 200 0.78 -23.33 -3.21
CA ILE A 200 0.27 -23.87 -1.95
C ILE A 200 0.73 -25.32 -1.85
N SER A 201 1.41 -25.68 -0.77
CA SER A 201 1.91 -27.04 -0.55
C SER A 201 1.47 -27.59 0.80
N VAL A 202 1.28 -28.90 0.87
CA VAL A 202 0.91 -29.60 2.10
C VAL A 202 2.02 -30.58 2.47
N SER A 203 2.45 -30.51 3.73
CA SER A 203 3.29 -31.49 4.38
C SER A 203 2.45 -32.21 5.43
N ALA A 204 1.99 -33.40 5.07
CA ALA A 204 1.16 -34.24 5.90
C ALA A 204 1.99 -34.88 7.03
N ALA A 205 1.49 -34.84 8.25
CA ALA A 205 2.16 -35.40 9.42
C ALA A 205 1.74 -36.85 9.66
N GLY A 206 2.12 -37.74 8.74
CA GLY A 206 1.62 -39.11 8.70
C GLY A 206 1.55 -39.89 10.02
N ASP A 207 0.50 -40.71 10.16
CA ASP A 207 0.27 -41.50 11.37
C ASP A 207 1.17 -42.75 11.51
N SER A 208 1.39 -43.08 12.77
CA SER A 208 2.06 -44.26 13.30
C SER A 208 1.31 -45.60 13.14
N CYS A 209 0.08 -45.61 12.62
CA CYS A 209 -0.77 -46.81 12.58
C CYS A 209 -0.58 -47.69 11.33
N THR A 210 0.40 -48.60 11.37
CA THR A 210 0.65 -49.60 10.30
C THR A 210 0.11 -50.99 10.67
N ASN A 211 -1.22 -51.18 10.78
CA ASN A 211 -1.80 -52.51 11.07
C ASN A 211 -2.48 -53.15 9.85
N PRO A 212 -2.05 -54.36 9.39
CA PRO A 212 -2.64 -55.06 8.25
C PRO A 212 -4.08 -55.54 8.44
N LEU A 213 -4.66 -55.47 9.65
CA LEU A 213 -6.02 -55.91 9.97
C LEU A 213 -6.99 -54.74 10.26
N GLY A 214 -6.52 -53.49 10.28
CA GLY A 214 -7.26 -52.33 10.81
C GLY A 214 -7.70 -51.27 9.80
N GLY A 215 -7.32 -51.39 8.52
CA GLY A 215 -7.43 -50.31 7.54
C GLY A 215 -6.41 -49.21 7.80
N GLN A 216 -5.88 -48.60 6.75
CA GLN A 216 -4.98 -47.46 6.89
C GLN A 216 -5.81 -46.24 7.36
N ASN A 217 -5.26 -45.43 8.27
CA ASN A 217 -5.62 -44.01 8.31
C ASN A 217 -4.55 -43.35 7.43
N GLU A 218 -4.92 -43.11 6.20
CA GLU A 218 -4.02 -42.53 5.24
C GLU A 218 -4.15 -41.03 5.38
N ASP A 219 -3.15 -40.44 6.03
CA ASP A 219 -2.88 -39.02 6.00
C ASP A 219 -2.04 -38.76 4.74
N ASN A 220 -2.71 -38.34 3.67
CA ASN A 220 -2.15 -38.28 2.33
C ASN A 220 -2.14 -36.85 1.77
N GLY A 221 -2.49 -35.83 2.56
CA GLY A 221 -2.71 -34.46 2.10
C GLY A 221 -3.95 -33.82 2.74
N GLU A 222 -4.29 -32.62 2.29
CA GLU A 222 -5.30 -31.76 2.92
C GLU A 222 -6.21 -31.07 1.89
N ASP A 223 -7.48 -30.87 2.23
CA ASP A 223 -8.42 -30.07 1.44
C ASP A 223 -8.23 -28.58 1.77
N VAL A 224 -7.61 -27.84 0.85
CA VAL A 224 -7.30 -26.42 1.04
C VAL A 224 -8.21 -25.55 0.19
N SER A 225 -8.97 -24.67 0.82
CA SER A 225 -9.69 -23.57 0.16
C SER A 225 -8.87 -22.29 0.25
N TYR A 226 -8.85 -21.49 -0.81
CA TYR A 226 -8.03 -20.27 -0.87
C TYR A 226 -8.76 -19.11 -1.54
N THR A 227 -8.40 -17.90 -1.13
CA THR A 227 -8.77 -16.64 -1.77
C THR A 227 -7.50 -15.82 -1.98
N ILE A 228 -7.29 -15.36 -3.21
CA ILE A 228 -6.15 -14.56 -3.61
C ILE A 228 -6.65 -13.14 -3.89
N GLN A 229 -6.08 -12.17 -3.19
CA GLN A 229 -6.43 -10.77 -3.31
C GLN A 229 -5.20 -9.91 -3.58
N LEU A 230 -5.36 -8.87 -4.39
CA LEU A 230 -4.34 -7.85 -4.58
C LEU A 230 -4.49 -6.76 -3.51
N ILE A 231 -3.37 -6.35 -2.93
CA ILE A 231 -3.30 -5.30 -1.90
C ILE A 231 -3.10 -3.97 -2.62
N VAL A 232 -4.05 -3.06 -2.47
CA VAL A 232 -4.02 -1.72 -3.06
C VAL A 232 -3.82 -0.68 -1.96
N LEU A 233 -2.86 0.22 -2.16
CA LEU A 233 -2.57 1.30 -1.25
C LEU A 233 -2.99 2.64 -1.85
N ASP A 234 -3.99 3.28 -1.24
CA ASP A 234 -4.26 4.70 -1.42
C ASP A 234 -3.53 5.48 -0.32
N TYR A 235 -2.81 6.55 -0.66
CA TYR A 235 -2.00 7.30 0.29
C TYR A 235 -2.05 8.81 0.04
N SER A 236 -1.86 9.57 1.12
CA SER A 236 -1.81 11.03 1.11
C SER A 236 -0.55 11.51 1.82
N ILE A 237 0.14 12.47 1.21
CA ILE A 237 1.32 13.12 1.78
C ILE A 237 1.02 14.60 1.95
N THR A 238 1.17 15.11 3.17
CA THR A 238 1.00 16.54 3.48
C THR A 238 2.18 17.08 4.29
N PRO A 239 2.61 18.34 4.07
CA PRO A 239 3.66 18.92 4.90
C PRO A 239 3.28 18.93 6.38
N TYR A 240 4.19 18.46 7.23
CA TYR A 240 4.02 18.56 8.68
C TYR A 240 4.37 19.97 9.15
N ILE A 241 3.51 20.57 9.97
CA ILE A 241 3.74 21.88 10.58
C ILE A 241 3.57 21.71 12.08
N ASP A 242 4.67 21.80 12.82
CA ASP A 242 4.61 21.89 14.27
C ASP A 242 4.03 23.26 14.66
N VAL A 243 2.89 23.25 15.33
CA VAL A 243 2.20 24.47 15.78
C VAL A 243 2.92 25.14 16.94
N ASP A 244 3.83 24.44 17.63
CA ASP A 244 4.67 25.00 18.68
C ASP A 244 5.84 25.83 18.10
N ASP A 245 6.17 25.65 16.81
CA ASP A 245 7.16 26.45 16.06
C ASP A 245 6.55 27.71 15.41
N ILE A 246 5.23 27.92 15.56
CA ILE A 246 4.57 29.15 15.10
C ILE A 246 4.61 30.17 16.24
N ASP A 247 5.70 30.93 16.32
CA ASP A 247 5.76 32.14 17.15
C ASP A 247 4.66 33.14 16.70
N LEU A 248 3.55 33.20 17.46
CA LEU A 248 2.44 34.17 17.28
C LEU A 248 2.76 35.54 17.89
#